data_AF-A0A6S7J148-F1
#
_entry.id   AF-A0A6S7J148-F1
#
_cell.length_a   1.000
_cell.length_b   1.000
_cell.length_c   1.000
_cell.angle_alpha   90.00
_cell.angle_beta   90.00
_cell.angle_gamma   90.00
#
_symmetry.space_group_name_H-M   'P 1'
#
loop_
_entity.id
_entity.type
_entity.pdbx_description
1 polymer ?
#
loop_
_entity_poly.entity_id
_entity_poly.type
_entity_poly.pdbx_seq_one_letter_code
_entity_poly.pdbx_strand_id
1 'polypeptide(L)'
;MVQARQFRKSHPGAHYAAAIFRSQRELAVKFRSFNNFSCVDDKHRVKVGEPGFPVAAAERGRRVLVSLNSSFQVGDHDFTQHSIVPSVCFLVDIPETVESSWYVKSQ
;
A
#
# COMPACT_ATOMS: atom_id res chain seq x y z
N MET A 1 6.95 -14.94 2.02
CA MET A 1 5.54 -14.79 2.47
C MET A 1 5.09 -13.37 2.12
N VAL A 2 4.50 -13.18 0.94
CA VAL A 2 4.02 -11.85 0.52
C VAL A 2 2.72 -11.60 1.27
N GLN A 3 2.64 -10.50 2.01
CA GLN A 3 1.44 -10.06 2.68
C GLN A 3 0.40 -9.67 1.62
N ALA A 4 -0.38 -10.65 1.16
CA ALA A 4 -1.55 -10.40 0.35
C ALA A 4 -2.58 -9.71 1.25
N ARG A 5 -2.66 -8.37 1.19
CA ARG A 5 -3.79 -7.63 1.77
C ARG A 5 -5.05 -8.24 1.15
N GLN A 6 -5.79 -9.02 1.94
CA GLN A 6 -7.10 -9.51 1.55
C GLN A 6 -7.99 -8.28 1.33
N PHE A 7 -8.06 -7.81 0.09
CA PHE A 7 -9.05 -6.83 -0.39
C PHE A 7 -10.43 -7.48 -0.55
N ARG A 8 -10.76 -8.43 0.33
CA ARG A 8 -12.00 -9.21 0.31
C ARG A 8 -12.73 -9.06 1.65
N LYS A 9 -12.93 -7.82 2.09
CA LYS A 9 -14.12 -7.52 2.89
C LYS A 9 -15.24 -7.23 1.90
N SER A 10 -16.31 -8.01 1.96
CA SER A 10 -17.54 -7.68 1.24
C SER A 10 -18.05 -6.34 1.75
N HIS A 11 -17.88 -5.29 0.96
CA HIS A 11 -18.39 -3.96 1.26
C HIS A 11 -19.58 -3.68 0.36
N PRO A 12 -20.72 -3.19 0.89
CA PRO A 12 -21.90 -2.88 0.07
C PRO A 12 -21.57 -1.99 -1.13
N GLY A 13 -20.65 -1.04 -0.97
CA GLY A 13 -20.21 -0.12 -2.03
C GLY A 13 -19.10 -0.64 -2.96
N ALA A 14 -18.67 -1.91 -2.87
CA ALA A 14 -17.58 -2.42 -3.70
C ALA A 14 -17.85 -2.30 -5.22
N HIS A 15 -19.13 -2.37 -5.62
CA HIS A 15 -19.55 -2.23 -7.01
C HIS A 15 -19.30 -0.81 -7.57
N TYR A 16 -19.45 0.24 -6.75
CA TYR A 16 -19.12 1.60 -7.16
C TYR A 16 -17.62 1.76 -7.41
N ALA A 17 -16.78 1.23 -6.51
CA ALA A 17 -15.34 1.25 -6.68
C ALA A 17 -14.91 0.50 -7.95
N ALA A 18 -15.51 -0.66 -8.23
CA ALA A 18 -15.27 -1.42 -9.45
C ALA A 18 -15.69 -0.66 -10.72
N ALA A 19 -16.84 0.03 -10.69
CA ALA A 19 -17.32 0.85 -11.79
C ALA A 19 -16.38 2.03 -12.08
N ILE A 20 -15.99 2.78 -11.04
CA ILE A 20 -15.03 3.90 -11.15
C ILE A 20 -13.70 3.40 -11.74
N PHE A 21 -13.18 2.29 -11.21
CA PHE A 21 -11.92 1.72 -11.69
C PHE A 21 -12.01 1.26 -13.15
N ARG A 22 -13.16 0.72 -13.57
CA ARG A 22 -13.42 0.39 -14.98
C ARG A 22 -13.46 1.66 -15.84
N SER A 23 -14.23 2.67 -15.46
CA SER A 23 -14.32 3.93 -16.22
C SER A 23 -12.95 4.61 -16.38
N GLN A 24 -12.11 4.58 -15.34
CA GLN A 24 -10.74 5.10 -15.41
C GLN A 24 -9.89 4.35 -16.45
N ARG A 25 -10.01 3.03 -16.51
CA ARG A 25 -9.31 2.21 -17.50
C ARG A 25 -9.81 2.42 -18.92
N GLU A 26 -11.12 2.58 -19.10
CA GLU A 26 -11.72 2.92 -20.40
C GLU A 26 -11.23 4.29 -20.91
N LEU A 27 -11.17 5.28 -20.01
CA LEU A 27 -10.60 6.59 -20.31
C LEU A 27 -9.10 6.48 -20.66
N ALA A 28 -8.36 5.65 -19.93
CA ALA A 28 -6.94 5.43 -20.16
C ALA A 28 -6.70 4.86 -21.57
N VAL A 29 -7.45 3.83 -21.97
CA VAL A 29 -7.39 3.25 -23.33
C VAL A 29 -7.78 4.28 -24.39
N LYS A 30 -8.85 5.05 -24.19
CA LYS A 30 -9.32 6.04 -25.16
C LYS A 30 -8.26 7.10 -25.50
N PHE A 31 -7.45 7.49 -24.53
CA PHE A 31 -6.41 8.51 -24.69
C PHE A 31 -4.99 7.95 -24.55
N ARG A 32 -4.81 6.67 -24.90
CA ARG A 32 -3.57 5.91 -24.68
C ARG A 32 -2.30 6.60 -25.17
N SER A 33 -2.36 7.30 -26.31
CA SER A 33 -1.20 7.99 -26.89
C SER A 33 -0.80 9.26 -26.12
N PHE A 34 -1.64 9.73 -25.21
CA PHE A 34 -1.49 11.01 -24.51
C PHE A 34 -1.46 10.88 -22.99
N ASN A 35 -1.61 9.68 -22.43
CA ASN A 35 -1.67 9.47 -20.99
C ASN A 35 -0.78 8.31 -20.53
N ASN A 36 -0.51 8.31 -19.23
CA ASN A 36 0.08 7.20 -18.51
C ASN A 36 -0.91 6.73 -17.45
N PHE A 37 -0.85 5.44 -17.10
CA PHE A 37 -1.66 4.89 -16.02
C PHE A 37 -0.76 4.41 -14.89
N SER A 38 -0.89 5.01 -13.72
CA SER A 38 -0.09 4.66 -12.53
C SER A 38 -1.01 4.32 -11.35
N CYS A 39 -0.79 3.15 -10.75
CA CYS A 39 -1.44 2.78 -9.50
C CYS A 39 -0.52 3.14 -8.34
N VAL A 40 -0.95 4.05 -7.48
CA VAL A 40 -0.18 4.50 -6.32
C VAL A 40 -0.89 4.05 -5.04
N ASP A 41 -0.16 3.38 -4.14
CA ASP A 41 -0.63 3.01 -2.80
C ASP A 41 0.35 3.55 -1.76
N ASP A 42 -0.17 4.34 -0.83
CA ASP A 42 0.58 4.78 0.34
C ASP A 42 0.38 3.78 1.48
N LYS A 43 1.48 3.34 2.07
CA LYS A 43 1.40 2.52 3.28
C LYS A 43 1.12 3.40 4.51
N HIS A 44 0.74 2.76 5.61
CA HIS A 44 0.70 3.45 6.90
C HIS A 44 2.07 4.03 7.26
N ARG A 45 2.04 5.19 7.91
CA ARG A 45 3.21 5.93 8.36
C ARG A 45 4.11 5.09 9.27
N VAL A 46 5.40 5.08 8.97
CA VAL A 46 6.44 4.40 9.75
C VAL A 46 7.17 5.44 10.59
N LYS A 47 7.19 5.25 11.90
CA LYS A 47 7.91 6.11 12.84
C LYS A 47 9.40 5.77 12.82
N VAL A 48 10.25 6.79 12.81
CA VAL A 48 11.71 6.68 12.82
C VAL A 48 12.25 7.44 14.03
N GLY A 49 12.95 6.72 14.90
CA GLY A 49 13.67 7.27 16.04
C GLY A 49 15.16 7.44 15.75
N GLU A 50 15.91 7.77 16.81
CA GLU A 50 17.36 7.86 16.78
C GLU A 50 18.02 6.53 16.35
N PRO A 51 19.16 6.56 15.63
CA PRO A 51 19.92 5.36 15.31
C PRO A 51 20.28 4.57 16.58
N GLY A 52 19.98 3.28 16.58
CA GLY A 52 20.23 2.40 17.73
C GLY A 52 19.17 2.47 18.84
N PHE A 53 18.18 3.35 18.72
CA PHE A 53 17.07 3.45 19.68
C PHE A 53 15.72 3.12 19.00
N PRO A 54 15.24 1.86 19.09
CA PRO A 54 14.00 1.47 18.43
C PRO A 54 12.79 2.17 19.08
N VAL A 55 11.81 2.59 18.27
CA VAL A 55 10.60 3.30 18.72
C VAL A 55 9.37 2.42 18.51
N ALA A 56 8.38 2.54 19.40
CA ALA A 56 7.13 1.80 19.33
C ALA A 56 6.36 2.12 18.02
N ALA A 57 6.35 1.14 17.11
CA ALA A 57 5.55 1.20 15.89
C ALA A 57 4.05 1.06 16.17
N ALA A 58 3.68 0.28 17.19
CA ALA A 58 2.29 0.10 17.60
C ALA A 58 1.82 1.27 18.47
N GLU A 59 0.52 1.58 18.39
CA GLU A 59 -0.11 2.56 19.28
C GLU A 59 -0.21 2.02 20.72
N ARG A 60 -0.31 2.95 21.68
CA ARG A 60 -0.47 2.62 23.10
C ARG A 60 -1.68 1.70 23.31
N GLY A 61 -1.51 0.63 24.07
CA GLY A 61 -2.56 -0.35 24.36
C GLY A 61 -2.76 -1.44 23.30
N ARG A 62 -1.94 -1.46 22.23
CA ARG A 62 -1.91 -2.57 21.27
C ARG A 62 -0.92 -3.64 21.73
N ARG A 63 -1.27 -4.91 21.49
CA ARG A 63 -0.38 -6.05 21.71
C ARG A 63 0.50 -6.25 20.48
N VAL A 64 1.77 -6.58 20.70
CA VAL A 64 2.75 -6.88 19.66
C VAL A 64 3.28 -8.29 19.83
N LEU A 65 3.65 -8.93 18.73
CA LEU A 65 4.36 -10.21 18.75
C LEU A 65 5.86 -9.95 18.92
N VAL A 66 6.50 -10.72 19.78
CA VAL A 66 7.89 -10.59 20.17
C VAL A 66 8.49 -11.99 20.16
N SER A 67 9.75 -12.14 19.76
CA SER A 67 10.41 -13.45 19.77
C SER A 67 10.54 -13.95 21.21
N LEU A 68 10.43 -15.27 21.40
CA LEU A 68 10.39 -15.92 22.72
C LEU A 68 11.59 -15.57 23.61
N ASN A 69 12.75 -15.30 23.01
CA ASN A 69 13.98 -15.00 23.72
C ASN A 69 14.40 -13.53 23.59
N SER A 70 13.45 -12.64 23.29
CA SER A 70 13.71 -11.20 23.15
C SER A 70 12.81 -10.39 24.07
N SER A 71 13.38 -9.37 24.69
CA SER A 71 12.59 -8.35 25.41
C SER A 71 12.16 -7.26 24.44
N PHE A 72 10.89 -6.86 24.49
CA PHE A 72 10.39 -5.72 23.72
C PHE A 72 10.77 -4.41 24.40
N GLN A 73 11.95 -3.90 24.05
CA GLN A 73 12.47 -2.62 24.52
C GLN A 73 12.39 -1.62 23.38
N VAL A 74 11.46 -0.67 23.49
CA VAL A 74 11.27 0.40 22.51
C VAL A 74 10.94 1.70 23.24
N GLY A 75 11.37 2.83 22.67
CA GLY A 75 10.95 4.16 23.10
C GLY A 75 9.48 4.42 22.80
N ASP A 76 8.86 5.27 23.62
CA ASP A 76 7.51 5.78 23.36
C ASP A 76 7.48 6.70 22.12
N HIS A 77 6.28 7.03 21.66
CA HIS A 77 6.04 7.90 20.52
C HIS A 77 6.71 9.27 20.62
N ASP A 78 6.93 9.80 21.84
CA ASP A 78 7.65 11.05 22.08
C ASP A 78 9.12 11.01 21.60
N PHE A 79 9.70 9.81 21.45
CA PHE A 79 11.05 9.62 20.91
C PHE A 79 11.06 9.46 19.38
N THR A 80 9.92 9.65 18.71
CA THR A 80 9.87 9.69 17.24
C THR A 80 10.46 11.00 16.75
N GLN A 81 11.52 10.93 15.96
CA GLN A 81 12.10 12.13 15.36
C GLN A 81 11.47 12.44 14.01
N HIS A 82 11.28 11.40 13.20
CA HIS A 82 10.79 11.53 11.83
C HIS A 82 9.73 10.47 11.57
N SER A 83 8.95 10.70 10.53
CA SER A 83 7.97 9.72 10.05
C SER A 83 8.07 9.62 8.54
N ILE A 84 8.13 8.40 8.04
CA ILE A 84 8.23 8.09 6.62
C ILE A 84 6.94 7.42 6.19
N VAL A 85 6.35 7.86 5.09
CA VAL A 85 5.25 7.15 4.43
C VAL A 85 5.85 6.45 3.22
N PRO A 86 6.06 5.12 3.28
CA PRO A 86 6.50 4.40 2.10
C PRO A 86 5.34 4.31 1.12
N SER A 87 5.57 4.82 -0.09
CA SER A 87 4.63 4.75 -1.21
C SER A 87 5.10 3.73 -2.22
N VAL A 88 4.17 2.99 -2.81
CA VAL A 88 4.42 2.12 -3.95
C VAL A 88 3.74 2.75 -5.15
N CYS A 89 4.51 3.02 -6.21
CA CYS A 89 3.99 3.42 -7.50
C CYS A 89 4.21 2.29 -8.49
N PHE A 90 3.12 1.80 -9.08
CA PHE A 90 3.14 0.82 -10.14
C PHE A 90 2.73 1.49 -11.45
N LEU A 91 3.69 1.64 -12.36
CA LEU A 91 3.45 2.12 -13.71
C LEU A 91 2.92 0.97 -14.57
N VAL A 92 1.78 1.20 -15.20
CA VAL A 92 1.07 0.18 -15.96
C VAL A 92 1.11 0.53 -17.44
N ASP A 93 1.57 -0.43 -18.24
CA ASP A 93 1.43 -0.36 -19.68
C ASP A 93 -0.06 -0.48 -20.05
N ILE A 94 -0.64 0.61 -20.54
CA ILE A 94 -2.04 0.64 -20.94
C ILE A 94 -2.23 -0.33 -22.12
N PRO A 95 -3.16 -1.29 -22.07
CA PRO A 95 -3.37 -2.20 -23.19
C PRO A 95 -4.20 -1.55 -24.32
N GLU A 96 -4.36 -2.26 -25.44
CA GLU A 96 -5.18 -1.79 -26.58
C GLU A 96 -6.68 -1.75 -26.27
N THR A 97 -7.17 -2.66 -25.43
CA THR A 97 -8.58 -2.75 -25.03
C THR A 97 -8.71 -2.87 -23.51
N VAL A 98 -9.85 -2.45 -22.95
CA VAL A 98 -10.03 -2.48 -21.48
C VAL A 98 -10.11 -3.91 -20.94
N GLU A 99 -10.54 -4.87 -21.75
CA GLU A 99 -10.64 -6.30 -21.44
C GLU A 99 -9.29 -7.04 -21.47
N SER A 100 -8.27 -6.44 -22.08
CA SER A 100 -6.92 -7.02 -22.15
C SER A 100 -6.25 -7.08 -20.76
N SER A 101 -5.14 -7.80 -20.66
CA SER A 101 -4.37 -7.85 -19.41
C SER A 101 -3.69 -6.51 -19.14
N TRP A 102 -3.92 -5.96 -17.94
CA TRP A 102 -3.27 -4.74 -17.44
C TRP A 102 -1.99 -5.03 -16.66
N TYR A 103 -1.75 -6.28 -16.28
CA TYR A 103 -0.66 -6.64 -15.38
C TYR A 103 0.11 -7.82 -15.97
N VAL A 104 1.37 -7.60 -16.28
CA VAL A 104 2.28 -8.66 -16.72
C VAL A 104 2.80 -9.37 -15.48
N LYS A 105 2.82 -10.71 -15.48
CA LYS A 105 3.55 -11.45 -14.43
C LYS A 105 5.04 -11.19 -14.64
N SER A 106 5.72 -10.60 -13.66
CA SER A 106 7.19 -10.62 -13.61
C SER A 106 7.64 -12.08 -13.57
N GLN A 107 8.56 -12.46 -14.46
CA GLN A 107 9.22 -13.78 -14.42
C GLN A 107 10.00 -13.98 -13.13
#